data_AF-A0A099S271-F1
#
_entry.id   AF-A0A099S271-F1
#
_cell.length_a   1.000
_cell.length_b   1.000
_cell.length_c   1.000
_cell.angle_alpha   90.00
_cell.angle_beta   90.00
_cell.angle_gamma   90.00
#
_symmetry.space_group_name_H-M   'P 1'
#
loop_
_entity.id
_entity.type
_entity.pdbx_description
1 polymer ?
#
loop_
_entity_poly.entity_id
_entity_poly.type
_entity_poly.pdbx_seq_one_letter_code
_entity_poly.pdbx_strand_id
1 'polypeptide(L)'
;MRKNYKLKRTISMKQFISEFGESFSDHMKERLLELEVRCVLTRKEEENKLDLKHVEHTKYDSKEYAYGQLIANEGELYFSEKCMEGPDVMENPVVDPIYNALKTEEVVINENIKAKKVDDSNIDYIIDNILEVCPQVTDRYLEIMSKYL
;
A
#
# COMPACT_ATOMS: atom_id res chain seq x y z
N MET A 1 7.39 9.63 -30.87
CA MET A 1 6.63 9.00 -29.76
C MET A 1 7.42 7.82 -29.23
N ARG A 2 8.05 7.96 -28.05
CA ARG A 2 8.75 6.85 -27.39
C ARG A 2 7.69 5.88 -26.84
N LYS A 3 7.86 4.59 -27.13
CA LYS A 3 6.97 3.51 -26.68
C LYS A 3 6.86 3.56 -25.15
N ASN A 4 5.65 3.65 -24.61
CA ASN A 4 5.40 3.47 -23.18
C ASN A 4 5.98 2.10 -22.78
N TYR A 5 6.99 2.12 -21.91
CA TYR A 5 7.40 0.93 -21.19
C TYR A 5 6.15 0.42 -20.46
N LYS A 6 5.89 -0.89 -20.54
CA LYS A 6 4.72 -1.52 -19.90
C LYS A 6 4.75 -1.19 -18.40
N LEU A 7 3.95 -0.23 -17.97
CA LEU A 7 3.76 0.09 -16.56
C LEU A 7 3.46 -1.22 -15.82
N LYS A 8 4.33 -1.60 -14.89
CA LYS A 8 4.09 -2.78 -14.05
C LYS A 8 2.89 -2.47 -13.18
N ARG A 9 1.81 -3.23 -13.37
CA ARG A 9 0.55 -3.10 -12.61
C ARG A 9 0.68 -3.61 -11.18
N THR A 10 1.64 -4.48 -10.93
CA THR A 10 1.92 -5.06 -9.61
C THR A 10 3.40 -4.88 -9.33
N ILE A 11 3.73 -4.31 -8.17
CA ILE A 11 5.11 -4.12 -7.71
C ILE A 11 5.24 -4.55 -6.25
N SER A 12 6.45 -4.93 -5.84
CA SER A 12 6.76 -5.21 -4.44
C SER A 12 6.97 -3.92 -3.66
N MET A 13 6.97 -4.00 -2.32
CA MET A 13 7.28 -2.86 -1.46
C MET A 13 8.73 -2.42 -1.63
N LYS A 14 9.67 -3.37 -1.80
CA LYS A 14 11.06 -3.05 -2.16
C LYS A 14 11.15 -2.20 -3.43
N GLN A 15 10.37 -2.56 -4.46
CA GLN A 15 10.33 -1.79 -5.71
C GLN A 15 9.67 -0.42 -5.50
N PHE A 16 8.60 -0.33 -4.71
CA PHE A 16 7.97 0.94 -4.35
C PHE A 16 8.93 1.91 -3.65
N ILE A 17 9.66 1.43 -2.64
CA ILE A 17 10.67 2.23 -1.94
C ILE A 17 11.78 2.66 -2.90
N SER A 18 12.22 1.79 -3.82
CA SER A 18 13.21 2.17 -4.84
C SER A 18 12.69 3.20 -5.84
N GLU A 19 11.39 3.18 -6.17
CA GLU A 19 10.78 4.12 -7.13
C GLU A 19 10.46 5.49 -6.50
N PHE A 20 10.02 5.51 -5.24
CA PHE A 20 9.42 6.70 -4.61
C PHE A 20 10.02 7.10 -3.26
N GLY A 21 10.85 6.25 -2.66
CA GLY A 21 11.28 6.39 -1.27
C GLY A 21 12.60 7.12 -1.07
N GLU A 22 13.11 7.86 -2.06
CA GLU A 22 14.37 8.61 -1.93
C GLU A 22 14.36 9.54 -0.70
N SER A 23 13.26 10.26 -0.50
CA SER A 23 13.07 11.21 0.61
C SER A 23 12.48 10.58 1.88
N PHE A 24 12.16 9.27 1.89
CA PHE A 24 11.62 8.62 3.08
C PHE A 24 12.74 8.40 4.11
N SER A 25 12.39 8.55 5.39
CA SER A 25 13.30 8.19 6.48
C SER A 25 13.62 6.69 6.45
N ASP A 26 14.70 6.30 7.11
CA ASP A 26 15.04 4.88 7.25
C ASP A 26 13.97 4.13 8.04
N HIS A 27 13.40 4.74 9.08
CA HIS A 27 12.28 4.18 9.86
C HIS A 27 11.07 3.90 8.98
N MET A 28 10.64 4.86 8.14
CA MET A 28 9.53 4.64 7.22
C MET A 28 9.81 3.48 6.25
N LYS A 29 11.03 3.39 5.71
CA LYS A 29 11.42 2.32 4.79
C LYS A 29 11.37 0.96 5.48
N GLU A 30 11.90 0.85 6.70
CA GLU A 30 11.86 -0.38 7.50
C GLU A 30 10.42 -0.82 7.76
N ARG A 31 9.56 0.11 8.21
CA ARG A 31 8.16 -0.18 8.51
C ARG A 31 7.36 -0.56 7.27
N LEU A 32 7.60 0.09 6.14
CA LEU A 32 7.01 -0.32 4.86
C LEU A 32 7.44 -1.76 4.49
N LEU A 33 8.72 -2.10 4.64
CA LEU A 33 9.25 -3.42 4.30
C LEU A 33 8.61 -4.57 5.09
N GLU A 34 8.03 -4.32 6.26
CA GLU A 34 7.28 -5.35 7.00
C GLU A 34 6.03 -5.85 6.26
N LEU A 35 5.50 -5.04 5.33
CA LEU A 35 4.40 -5.43 4.45
C LEU A 35 4.85 -6.38 3.34
N GLU A 36 6.15 -6.40 2.95
CA GLU A 36 6.67 -7.12 1.78
C GLU A 36 6.31 -8.61 1.77
N VAL A 37 6.24 -9.23 2.97
CA VAL A 37 5.97 -10.66 3.09
C VAL A 37 4.50 -10.99 2.80
N ARG A 38 3.57 -10.16 3.28
CA ARG A 38 2.12 -10.45 3.23
C ARG A 38 1.38 -9.70 2.14
N CYS A 39 1.95 -8.60 1.68
CA CYS A 39 1.25 -7.67 0.82
C CYS A 39 1.97 -7.44 -0.50
N VAL A 40 1.19 -6.95 -1.46
CA VAL A 40 1.67 -6.49 -2.75
C VAL A 40 0.98 -5.18 -3.11
N LEU A 41 1.67 -4.33 -3.85
CA LEU A 41 1.15 -3.06 -4.32
C LEU A 41 0.65 -3.19 -5.76
N THR A 42 -0.57 -2.75 -6.01
CA THR A 42 -1.17 -2.76 -7.35
C THR A 42 -1.55 -1.36 -7.80
N ARG A 43 -1.32 -1.03 -9.06
CA ARG A 43 -1.63 0.28 -9.65
C ARG A 43 -2.36 0.14 -10.97
N LYS A 44 -3.27 1.09 -11.21
CA LYS A 44 -3.91 1.30 -12.51
C LYS A 44 -3.06 2.27 -13.32
N GLU A 45 -3.64 3.36 -13.80
CA GLU A 45 -3.02 4.26 -14.78
C GLU A 45 -2.03 5.23 -14.15
N GLU A 46 -2.27 5.60 -12.90
CA GLU A 46 -1.39 6.48 -12.12
C GLU A 46 -0.22 5.68 -11.54
N GLU A 47 1.00 6.06 -11.88
CA GLU A 47 2.21 5.33 -11.48
C GLU A 47 2.44 5.37 -9.97
N ASN A 48 2.06 6.48 -9.34
CA ASN A 48 2.35 6.83 -7.97
C ASN A 48 1.20 6.54 -6.99
N LYS A 49 0.10 5.94 -7.47
CA LYS A 49 -1.08 5.58 -6.66
C LYS A 49 -1.24 4.06 -6.64
N LEU A 50 -1.04 3.46 -5.47
CA LEU A 50 -0.93 2.02 -5.33
C LEU A 50 -1.82 1.49 -4.20
N ASP A 51 -2.67 0.54 -4.54
CA ASP A 51 -3.52 -0.17 -3.59
C ASP A 51 -2.77 -1.36 -3.00
N LEU A 52 -2.81 -1.48 -1.68
CA LEU A 52 -2.19 -2.56 -0.92
C LEU A 52 -3.15 -3.76 -0.83
N LYS A 53 -2.72 -4.93 -1.31
CA LYS A 53 -3.50 -6.17 -1.32
C LYS A 53 -2.72 -7.32 -0.69
N HIS A 54 -3.40 -8.40 -0.33
CA HIS A 54 -2.73 -9.63 0.08
C HIS A 54 -2.02 -10.28 -1.12
N VAL A 55 -0.79 -10.74 -0.94
CA VAL A 55 0.05 -11.25 -2.03
C VAL A 55 -0.48 -12.54 -2.66
N GLU A 56 -1.21 -13.35 -1.87
CA GLU A 56 -1.85 -14.57 -2.37
C GLU A 56 -3.26 -14.33 -2.95
N HIS A 57 -3.70 -13.06 -3.03
CA HIS A 57 -5.00 -12.69 -3.62
C HIS A 57 -6.20 -13.40 -2.95
N THR A 58 -6.16 -13.49 -1.62
CA THR A 58 -7.20 -14.12 -0.81
C THR A 58 -8.54 -13.43 -1.01
N LYS A 59 -9.58 -14.22 -1.32
CA LYS A 59 -10.94 -13.71 -1.58
C LYS A 59 -11.88 -13.96 -0.41
N TYR A 60 -12.69 -12.95 -0.10
CA TYR A 60 -13.77 -12.95 0.88
C TYR A 60 -15.06 -12.60 0.13
N ASP A 61 -16.08 -13.47 0.21
CA ASP A 61 -17.31 -13.34 -0.59
C ASP A 61 -17.05 -13.03 -2.08
N SER A 62 -16.08 -13.74 -2.66
CA SER A 62 -15.62 -13.63 -4.06
C SER A 62 -14.80 -12.39 -4.42
N LYS A 63 -14.54 -11.46 -3.49
CA LYS A 63 -13.72 -10.26 -3.71
C LYS A 63 -12.43 -10.27 -2.90
N GLU A 64 -11.38 -9.67 -3.45
CA GLU A 64 -10.14 -9.41 -2.71
C GLU A 64 -10.28 -8.14 -1.86
N TYR A 65 -9.61 -8.11 -0.70
CA TYR A 65 -9.49 -6.88 0.07
C TYR A 65 -8.34 -6.01 -0.42
N ALA A 66 -8.61 -4.71 -0.55
CA ALA A 66 -7.60 -3.66 -0.50
C ALA A 66 -7.49 -3.13 0.94
N TYR A 67 -6.30 -3.18 1.52
CA TYR A 67 -6.04 -2.81 2.93
C TYR A 67 -5.65 -1.34 3.10
N GLY A 68 -5.63 -0.58 2.01
CA GLY A 68 -5.27 0.82 1.98
C GLY A 68 -4.72 1.21 0.61
N GLN A 69 -4.51 2.51 0.39
CA GLN A 69 -3.88 3.02 -0.80
C GLN A 69 -2.81 4.03 -0.43
N LEU A 70 -1.61 3.79 -0.96
CA LEU A 70 -0.42 4.63 -0.81
C LEU A 70 -0.29 5.51 -2.03
N ILE A 71 -0.06 6.80 -1.79
CA ILE A 71 0.18 7.79 -2.84
C ILE A 71 1.53 8.44 -2.57
N ALA A 72 2.45 8.30 -3.51
CA ALA A 72 3.71 9.03 -3.46
C ALA A 72 3.57 10.32 -4.28
N ASN A 73 3.72 11.49 -3.67
CA ASN A 73 3.60 12.76 -4.38
C ASN A 73 4.68 13.72 -3.91
N GLU A 74 5.45 14.29 -4.86
CA GLU A 74 6.53 15.25 -4.59
C GLU A 74 7.54 14.80 -3.52
N GLY A 75 7.83 13.49 -3.48
CA GLY A 75 8.77 12.89 -2.52
C GLY A 75 8.16 12.60 -1.14
N GLU A 76 6.88 12.86 -0.94
CA GLU A 76 6.16 12.54 0.29
C GLU A 76 5.24 11.34 0.10
N LEU A 77 4.97 10.63 1.19
CA LEU A 77 4.05 9.51 1.24
C LEU A 77 2.71 9.95 1.84
N TYR A 78 1.63 9.46 1.27
CA TYR A 78 0.27 9.72 1.73
C TYR A 78 -0.54 8.43 1.82
N PHE A 79 -1.47 8.38 2.78
CA PHE A 79 -2.48 7.35 2.92
C PHE A 79 -3.84 7.96 2.57
N SER A 80 -4.53 7.41 1.57
CA SER A 80 -5.81 7.95 1.11
C SER A 80 -6.99 7.51 1.99
N GLU A 81 -8.04 8.35 2.01
CA GLU A 81 -9.31 8.05 2.68
C GLU A 81 -9.99 6.81 2.10
N LYS A 82 -9.82 6.60 0.79
CA LYS A 82 -10.40 5.49 0.04
C LYS A 82 -9.37 4.76 -0.81
N CYS A 83 -9.58 3.46 -1.01
CA CYS A 83 -8.77 2.62 -1.88
C CYS A 83 -9.62 1.96 -2.98
N MET A 84 -9.01 1.10 -3.80
CA MET A 84 -9.68 0.46 -4.94
C MET A 84 -10.92 -0.33 -4.52
N GLU A 85 -12.05 0.04 -5.12
CA GLU A 85 -13.30 -0.70 -5.06
C GLU A 85 -13.78 -1.06 -6.46
N GLY A 86 -14.41 -2.23 -6.60
CA GLY A 86 -14.92 -2.72 -7.88
C GLY A 86 -15.63 -4.07 -7.82
N PRO A 87 -15.82 -4.73 -8.97
CA PRO A 87 -16.48 -6.03 -9.05
C PRO A 87 -15.73 -7.14 -8.28
N ASP A 88 -14.39 -7.13 -8.35
CA ASP A 88 -13.54 -8.18 -7.79
C ASP A 88 -12.73 -7.75 -6.55
N VAL A 89 -12.85 -6.48 -6.15
CA VAL A 89 -12.07 -5.88 -5.05
C VAL A 89 -12.99 -5.03 -4.19
N MET A 90 -12.81 -5.06 -2.88
CA MET A 90 -13.48 -4.18 -1.94
C MET A 90 -12.48 -3.62 -0.92
N GLU A 91 -12.80 -2.45 -0.38
CA GLU A 91 -12.06 -1.84 0.71
C GLU A 91 -12.19 -2.68 1.99
N ASN A 92 -11.07 -2.90 2.66
CA ASN A 92 -11.08 -3.53 3.97
C ASN A 92 -11.61 -2.54 5.02
N PRO A 93 -12.49 -2.96 5.94
CA PRO A 93 -13.02 -2.08 7.00
C PRO A 93 -11.97 -1.40 7.88
N VAL A 94 -10.71 -1.83 7.87
CA VAL A 94 -9.60 -1.21 8.61
C VAL A 94 -9.19 0.16 8.05
N VAL A 95 -9.45 0.45 6.78
CA VAL A 95 -8.98 1.67 6.09
C VAL A 95 -9.56 2.92 6.75
N ASP A 96 -10.87 2.96 6.96
CA ASP A 96 -11.56 4.11 7.57
C ASP A 96 -11.05 4.41 8.99
N PRO A 97 -10.94 3.45 9.93
CA PRO A 97 -10.33 3.66 11.24
C PRO A 97 -8.89 4.16 11.19
N ILE A 98 -8.06 3.62 10.28
CA ILE A 98 -6.68 4.08 10.13
C ILE A 98 -6.67 5.56 9.73
N TYR A 99 -7.35 5.90 8.63
CA TYR A 99 -7.37 7.26 8.09
C TYR A 99 -7.88 8.29 9.10
N ASN A 100 -8.95 7.96 9.83
CA ASN A 100 -9.56 8.87 10.80
C ASN A 100 -8.69 9.10 12.04
N ALA A 101 -7.82 8.15 12.41
CA ALA A 101 -6.91 8.31 13.53
C ALA A 101 -5.68 9.19 13.21
N LEU A 102 -5.34 9.36 11.94
CA LEU A 102 -4.22 10.20 11.51
C LEU A 102 -4.51 11.67 11.82
N LYS A 103 -3.60 12.32 12.55
CA LYS A 103 -3.69 13.72 13.01
C LYS A 103 -3.06 14.72 12.05
N THR A 104 -2.37 14.25 11.02
CA THR A 104 -1.83 15.10 9.95
C THR A 104 -2.97 15.74 9.17
N GLU A 105 -2.70 16.91 8.59
CA GLU A 105 -3.66 17.64 7.78
C GLU A 105 -4.13 16.80 6.57
N GLU A 106 -5.43 16.89 6.28
CA GLU A 106 -6.00 16.31 5.06
C GLU A 106 -5.58 17.18 3.87
N VAL A 107 -5.04 16.54 2.84
CA VAL A 107 -4.71 17.16 1.56
C VAL A 107 -5.58 16.56 0.46
N VAL A 108 -5.81 17.34 -0.59
CA VAL A 108 -6.50 16.87 -1.80
C VAL A 108 -5.47 16.70 -2.91
N ILE A 109 -5.24 15.45 -3.30
CA ILE A 109 -4.34 15.07 -4.39
C ILE A 109 -5.18 14.80 -5.65
N ASN A 110 -4.68 15.24 -6.82
CA ASN A 110 -5.36 15.05 -8.12
C ASN A 110 -6.84 15.47 -8.08
N GLU A 111 -7.09 16.64 -7.48
CA GLU A 111 -8.38 17.35 -7.35
C GLU A 111 -9.47 16.68 -6.50
N ASN A 112 -9.42 15.37 -6.28
CA ASN A 112 -10.52 14.64 -5.64
C ASN A 112 -10.10 13.56 -4.63
N ILE A 113 -8.80 13.28 -4.49
CA ILE A 113 -8.32 12.23 -3.59
C ILE A 113 -7.92 12.85 -2.26
N LYS A 114 -8.76 12.64 -1.26
CA LYS A 114 -8.41 12.99 0.12
C LYS A 114 -7.36 12.02 0.64
N ALA A 115 -6.28 12.57 1.14
CA ALA A 115 -5.19 11.80 1.71
C ALA A 115 -4.55 12.53 2.88
N LYS A 116 -3.88 11.79 3.73
CA LYS A 116 -3.15 12.31 4.88
C LYS A 116 -1.70 11.87 4.80
N LYS A 117 -0.80 12.79 5.15
CA LYS A 117 0.64 12.55 5.09
C LYS A 117 1.04 11.41 6.03
N VAL A 118 1.92 10.55 5.52
CA VAL A 118 2.56 9.49 6.29
C VAL A 118 3.98 9.92 6.60
N ASP A 119 4.36 9.85 7.87
CA ASP A 119 5.68 10.18 8.37
C ASP A 119 6.04 9.32 9.60
N ASP A 120 7.22 9.56 10.18
CA ASP A 120 7.73 8.82 11.34
C ASP A 120 6.79 8.85 12.55
N SER A 121 5.89 9.84 12.66
CA SER A 121 4.97 9.95 13.78
C SER A 121 3.77 9.01 13.70
N ASN A 122 3.47 8.47 12.51
CA ASN A 122 2.24 7.74 12.26
C ASN A 122 2.39 6.45 11.45
N ILE A 123 3.54 6.22 10.79
CA ILE A 123 3.79 5.02 9.99
C ILE A 123 3.60 3.74 10.81
N ASP A 124 4.04 3.71 12.08
CA ASP A 124 3.92 2.54 12.94
C ASP A 124 2.48 2.11 13.11
N TYR A 125 1.61 3.05 13.44
CA TYR A 125 0.18 2.83 13.62
C TYR A 125 -0.47 2.31 12.33
N ILE A 126 -0.15 2.90 11.17
CA ILE A 126 -0.71 2.48 9.88
C ILE A 126 -0.33 1.03 9.59
N ILE A 127 0.96 0.71 9.71
CA ILE A 127 1.49 -0.61 9.39
C ILE A 127 0.96 -1.66 10.37
N ASP A 128 0.95 -1.38 11.67
CA ASP A 128 0.47 -2.33 12.69
C ASP A 128 -1.01 -2.69 12.48
N ASN A 129 -1.86 -1.69 12.22
CA ASN A 129 -3.29 -1.93 11.99
C ASN A 129 -3.55 -2.72 10.71
N ILE A 130 -2.81 -2.43 9.63
CA ILE A 130 -2.89 -3.23 8.40
C ILE A 130 -2.49 -4.68 8.68
N LEU A 131 -1.38 -4.88 9.39
CA LEU A 131 -0.81 -6.18 9.67
C LEU A 131 -1.62 -7.00 10.70
N GLU A 132 -2.41 -6.35 11.53
CA GLU A 132 -3.34 -7.01 12.46
C GLU A 132 -4.47 -7.74 11.70
N VAL A 133 -4.98 -7.12 10.63
CA VAL A 133 -6.11 -7.67 9.86
C VAL A 133 -5.69 -8.40 8.58
N CYS A 134 -4.51 -8.09 8.03
CA CYS A 134 -3.99 -8.72 6.84
C CYS A 134 -3.56 -10.17 7.18
N PRO A 135 -4.18 -11.19 6.54
CA PRO A 135 -3.93 -12.59 6.84
C PRO A 135 -2.45 -12.95 6.76
N GLN A 136 -2.09 -14.00 7.49
CA GLN A 136 -0.82 -14.67 7.24
C GLN A 136 -0.86 -15.35 5.87
N VAL A 137 0.29 -15.36 5.21
CA VAL A 137 0.54 -16.13 3.98
C VAL A 137 0.69 -17.62 4.31
N THR A 138 0.54 -18.48 3.30
CA THR A 138 0.73 -19.92 3.50
C THR A 138 2.18 -20.28 3.84
N ASP A 139 2.39 -21.36 4.58
CA ASP A 139 3.74 -21.89 4.89
C ASP A 139 4.56 -22.13 3.61
N ARG A 140 3.91 -22.63 2.56
CA ARG A 140 4.53 -22.83 1.25
C ARG A 140 5.05 -21.52 0.67
N TYR A 141 4.31 -20.43 0.81
CA TYR A 141 4.76 -19.12 0.35
C TYR A 141 5.95 -18.62 1.19
N LEU A 142 5.90 -18.79 2.52
CA LEU A 142 7.02 -18.45 3.41
C LEU A 142 8.31 -19.22 3.06
N GLU A 143 8.21 -20.52 2.76
CA GLU A 143 9.34 -21.34 2.32
C GLU A 143 9.98 -20.79 1.03
N ILE A 144 9.16 -20.33 0.07
CA ILE A 144 9.65 -19.73 -1.16
C ILE A 144 10.34 -18.40 -0.84
N MET A 145 9.70 -17.53 -0.05
CA MET A 145 10.21 -16.20 0.28
C MET A 145 11.48 -16.22 1.13
N SER A 146 11.68 -17.23 1.98
CA SER A 146 12.91 -17.39 2.77
C SER A 146 14.20 -17.48 1.93
N LYS A 147 14.08 -17.71 0.62
CA LYS A 147 15.22 -17.75 -0.32
C LYS A 147 15.54 -16.37 -0.92
N TYR A 148 14.68 -15.38 -0.73
CA TYR A 148 14.73 -14.04 -1.35
C TYR A 148 14.67 -12.88 -0.34
N LEU A 149 14.35 -13.18 0.93
CA LEU A 149 14.49 -12.29 2.09
C LEU A 149 15.85 -12.49 2.73
#